data_AF-A0A956K823-F1
#
_entry.id   AF-A0A956K823-F1
#
_cell.length_a   1.000
_cell.length_b   1.000
_cell.length_c   1.000
_cell.angle_alpha   90.00
_cell.angle_beta   90.00
_cell.angle_gamma   90.00
#
_symmetry.space_group_name_H-M   'P 1'
#
loop_
_entity.id
_entity.type
_entity.pdbx_description
1 polymer ?
#
loop_
_entity_poly.entity_id
_entity_poly.type
_entity_poly.pdbx_seq_one_letter_code
_entity_poly.pdbx_strand_id
1 'polypeptide(L)'
;MEDYNFEDEANPQLLTFINAANEIYLVDGSPQTELITSAFTGSSVTITIVPPSGWTLDSVEWDSGNGTYAVPPTGTTISHDFEYTVSQGTSGQKSNTGTFKIKKTGG
;
A
#
# COMPACT_ATOMS: atom_id res chain seq x y z
N MET A 1 -15.02 6.17 12.78
CA MET A 1 -13.67 5.70 13.13
C MET A 1 -13.05 5.45 11.77
N GLU A 2 -12.08 6.28 11.40
CA GLU A 2 -11.51 6.25 10.06
C GLU A 2 -10.42 5.16 10.07
N ASP A 3 -10.45 4.23 9.11
CA ASP A 3 -9.75 2.93 9.19
C ASP A 3 -8.38 2.96 8.49
N TYR A 4 -7.30 2.80 9.27
CA TYR A 4 -5.89 3.03 8.89
C TYR A 4 -5.16 1.69 9.03
N ASN A 5 -4.36 1.25 8.06
CA ASN A 5 -3.73 -0.07 8.16
C ASN A 5 -2.41 -0.08 8.94
N PHE A 6 -1.70 1.06 9.02
CA PHE A 6 -0.40 1.13 9.70
C PHE A 6 -0.20 2.47 10.42
N GLU A 7 0.38 2.39 11.61
CA GLU A 7 0.82 3.52 12.44
C GLU A 7 2.29 3.27 12.80
N ASP A 8 3.15 4.27 12.56
CA ASP A 8 4.59 4.21 12.87
C ASP A 8 5.34 2.97 12.34
N GLU A 9 4.90 2.42 11.20
CA GLU A 9 5.53 1.27 10.55
C GLU A 9 6.43 1.72 9.39
N ALA A 10 7.67 1.25 9.36
CA ALA A 10 8.63 1.58 8.32
C ALA A 10 8.44 0.72 7.05
N ASN A 11 7.84 -0.46 7.17
CA ASN A 11 7.66 -1.43 6.07
C ASN A 11 6.21 -1.95 6.00
N PRO A 12 5.21 -1.08 5.78
CA PRO A 12 3.82 -1.48 5.70
C PRO A 12 3.56 -2.43 4.52
N GLN A 13 2.57 -3.30 4.70
CA GLN A 13 2.24 -4.36 3.76
C GLN A 13 0.78 -4.25 3.28
N LEU A 14 0.59 -3.86 2.03
CA LEU A 14 -0.74 -3.78 1.42
C LEU A 14 -1.17 -5.17 0.96
N LEU A 15 -2.13 -5.74 1.69
CA LEU A 15 -2.68 -7.06 1.38
C LEU A 15 -3.67 -6.98 0.22
N THR A 16 -3.67 -8.00 -0.62
CA THR A 16 -4.61 -8.14 -1.73
C THR A 16 -5.41 -9.44 -1.63
N PHE A 17 -6.57 -9.50 -2.27
CA PHE A 17 -7.42 -10.69 -2.32
C PHE A 17 -8.12 -10.84 -3.68
N ILE A 18 -8.45 -12.08 -4.03
CA ILE A 18 -9.33 -12.38 -5.18
C ILE A 18 -10.77 -12.47 -4.70
N ASN A 19 -11.67 -11.70 -5.29
CA ASN A 19 -13.09 -11.75 -4.98
C ASN A 19 -13.78 -12.96 -5.66
N ALA A 20 -15.07 -13.16 -5.38
CA ALA A 20 -15.86 -14.23 -5.98
C ALA A 20 -16.04 -14.10 -7.52
N ALA A 21 -15.82 -12.91 -8.08
CA ALA A 21 -15.86 -12.65 -9.52
C ALA A 21 -14.50 -12.88 -10.21
N ASN A 22 -13.49 -13.38 -9.49
CA ASN A 22 -12.13 -13.60 -9.98
C ASN A 22 -11.40 -12.31 -10.40
N GLU A 23 -11.61 -11.24 -9.64
CA GLU A 23 -10.95 -9.95 -9.77
C GLU A 23 -10.06 -9.72 -8.54
N ILE A 24 -8.93 -9.04 -8.73
CA ILE A 24 -7.97 -8.71 -7.67
C ILE A 24 -8.32 -7.36 -7.05
N TYR A 25 -8.31 -7.28 -5.73
CA TYR A 25 -8.54 -6.05 -4.96
C TYR A 25 -7.58 -5.94 -3.80
N LEU A 26 -7.38 -4.71 -3.31
CA LEU A 26 -6.79 -4.49 -1.98
C LEU A 26 -7.81 -4.90 -0.92
N VAL A 27 -7.37 -5.63 0.12
CA VAL A 27 -8.24 -6.11 1.22
C VAL A 27 -9.05 -4.97 1.81
N ASP A 28 -8.39 -3.83 2.02
CA ASP A 28 -9.01 -2.60 2.51
C ASP A 28 -9.03 -1.60 1.36
N GLY A 29 -9.99 -1.78 0.45
CA GLY A 29 -10.11 -1.05 -0.81
C GLY A 29 -10.21 0.48 -0.67
N SER A 30 -9.06 1.16 -0.52
CA SER A 30 -8.81 2.61 -0.62
C SER A 30 -9.57 3.56 0.34
N PRO A 31 -8.99 4.70 0.78
CA PRO A 31 -7.59 4.97 1.11
C PRO A 31 -7.30 4.50 2.54
N GLN A 32 -6.17 3.83 2.73
CA GLN A 32 -5.63 3.54 4.05
C GLN A 32 -5.17 4.84 4.65
N THR A 33 -5.74 5.19 5.77
CA THR A 33 -5.67 6.57 6.23
C THR A 33 -4.46 6.82 7.12
N GLU A 34 -3.32 6.19 6.82
CA GLU A 34 -2.11 6.08 7.66
C GLU A 34 -1.70 7.35 8.42
N LEU A 35 -1.36 7.13 9.70
CA LEU A 35 -0.81 8.15 10.58
C LEU A 35 0.59 7.75 11.00
N ILE A 36 1.58 8.52 10.57
CA ILE A 36 2.90 8.53 11.19
C ILE A 36 2.84 9.55 12.32
N THR A 37 3.11 9.13 13.54
CA THR A 37 3.11 10.00 14.71
C THR A 37 4.47 10.68 14.90
N SER A 38 4.55 11.53 15.92
CA SER A 38 5.82 12.10 16.37
C SER A 38 6.77 11.07 16.97
N ALA A 39 6.29 9.87 17.34
CA ALA A 39 7.10 8.78 17.86
C ALA A 39 7.90 8.07 16.76
N PHE A 40 7.47 8.13 15.50
CA PHE A 40 8.23 7.58 14.39
C PHE A 40 9.52 8.36 14.13
N THR A 41 10.65 7.70 14.36
CA THR A 41 11.99 8.24 14.16
C THR A 41 12.56 7.96 12.77
N GLY A 42 11.87 7.15 11.95
CA GLY A 42 12.29 6.85 10.59
C GLY A 42 12.13 8.05 9.66
N SER A 43 12.99 8.14 8.64
CA SER A 43 12.93 9.18 7.61
C SER A 43 12.19 8.76 6.35
N SER A 44 11.91 7.47 6.21
CA SER A 44 11.25 6.89 5.04
C SER A 44 10.39 5.69 5.41
N VAL A 45 9.46 5.37 4.52
CA VAL A 45 8.59 4.20 4.59
C VAL A 45 8.71 3.45 3.27
N THR A 46 8.81 2.13 3.32
CA THR A 46 8.85 1.25 2.14
C THR A 46 7.60 0.39 2.09
N ILE A 47 6.73 0.67 1.13
CA ILE A 47 5.49 -0.06 0.91
C ILE A 47 5.78 -1.35 0.16
N THR A 48 5.18 -2.45 0.62
CA THR A 48 5.20 -3.73 -0.10
C THR A 48 3.79 -4.21 -0.39
N ILE A 49 3.56 -4.78 -1.57
CA ILE A 49 2.29 -5.43 -1.93
C ILE A 49 2.40 -6.91 -1.62
N VAL A 50 1.42 -7.47 -0.94
CA VAL A 50 1.36 -8.90 -0.65
C VAL A 50 0.27 -9.53 -1.53
N PRO A 51 0.64 -10.43 -2.46
CA PRO A 51 -0.32 -11.10 -3.33
C PRO A 51 -1.22 -12.04 -2.51
N PRO A 52 -2.40 -12.41 -3.02
CA PRO A 52 -3.28 -13.36 -2.34
C PRO A 52 -2.60 -14.73 -2.21
N SER A 53 -3.01 -15.53 -1.23
CA SER A 53 -2.43 -16.88 -1.04
C SER A 53 -2.51 -17.72 -2.32
N GLY A 54 -1.38 -18.28 -2.74
CA GLY A 54 -1.27 -19.07 -3.96
C GLY A 54 -1.17 -18.25 -5.25
N TRP A 55 -1.01 -16.92 -5.15
CA TRP A 55 -0.66 -16.02 -6.24
C TRP A 55 0.76 -15.48 -6.06
N THR A 56 1.37 -15.06 -7.16
CA THR A 56 2.68 -14.40 -7.20
C THR A 56 2.49 -12.95 -7.59
N LEU A 57 3.24 -12.04 -6.97
CA LEU A 57 3.32 -10.66 -7.42
C LEU A 57 4.32 -10.58 -8.57
N ASP A 58 3.84 -10.20 -9.75
CA ASP A 58 4.66 -10.13 -10.96
C ASP A 58 5.34 -8.76 -11.08
N SER A 59 4.57 -7.69 -10.84
CA SER A 59 5.06 -6.31 -10.95
C SER A 59 4.26 -5.35 -10.07
N VAL A 60 4.92 -4.25 -9.71
CA VAL A 60 4.29 -3.05 -9.14
C VAL A 60 4.88 -1.83 -9.85
N GLU A 61 4.00 -0.99 -10.38
CA GLU A 61 4.33 0.30 -10.98
C GLU A 61 3.90 1.39 -10.01
N TRP A 62 4.88 1.98 -9.32
CA TRP A 62 4.67 3.08 -8.38
C TRP A 62 4.57 4.41 -9.12
N ASP A 63 3.74 5.33 -8.63
CA ASP A 63 3.69 6.72 -9.12
C ASP A 63 5.06 7.42 -9.09
N SER A 64 5.92 7.03 -8.16
CA SER A 64 7.24 7.56 -7.96
C SER A 64 8.15 6.56 -7.25
N GLY A 65 9.42 6.54 -7.66
CA GLY A 65 10.46 5.74 -7.01
C GLY A 65 10.24 4.23 -7.16
N ASN A 66 10.51 3.50 -6.08
CA ASN A 66 10.49 2.04 -6.01
C ASN A 66 9.65 1.52 -4.84
N GLY A 67 8.59 2.25 -4.48
CA GLY A 67 7.77 1.95 -3.30
C GLY A 67 8.36 2.48 -1.99
N THR A 68 9.48 3.19 -2.04
CA THR A 68 10.07 3.88 -0.87
C THR A 68 9.83 5.37 -0.95
N TYR A 69 9.26 5.92 0.12
CA TYR A 69 8.80 7.30 0.20
C TYR A 69 9.37 7.98 1.43
N ALA A 70 9.74 9.26 1.31
CA ALA A 70 10.16 10.05 2.45
C ALA A 70 8.98 10.35 3.37
N VAL A 71 9.20 10.33 4.68
CA VAL A 71 8.20 10.79 5.63
C VAL A 71 7.97 12.29 5.40
N PRO A 72 6.72 12.73 5.16
CA PRO A 72 6.44 14.13 4.90
C PRO A 72 6.64 15.00 6.15
N PRO A 73 6.78 16.33 5.98
CA PRO A 73 6.75 17.25 7.10
C PRO A 73 5.48 17.09 7.93
N THR A 74 5.60 17.37 9.23
CA THR A 74 4.48 17.40 10.16
C THR A 74 3.31 18.21 9.61
N GLY A 75 2.09 17.65 9.68
CA GLY A 75 0.86 18.26 9.21
C GLY A 75 0.62 18.13 7.70
N THR A 76 1.55 17.55 6.95
CA THR A 76 1.41 17.32 5.50
C THR A 76 0.92 15.90 5.22
N THR A 77 0.02 15.77 4.24
CA THR A 77 -0.46 14.49 3.72
C THR A 77 -0.06 14.38 2.25
N ILE A 78 0.56 13.27 1.88
CA ILE A 78 0.88 12.94 0.49
C ILE A 78 0.12 11.68 0.12
N SER A 79 -0.50 11.68 -1.05
CA SER A 79 -1.19 10.50 -1.61
C SER A 79 -0.35 9.93 -2.74
N HIS A 80 -0.32 8.61 -2.82
CA HIS A 80 0.47 7.87 -3.79
C HIS A 80 -0.38 6.81 -4.45
N ASP A 81 -0.35 6.79 -5.77
CA ASP A 81 -1.03 5.80 -6.58
C ASP A 81 -0.05 4.74 -7.08
N PHE A 82 -0.55 3.55 -7.33
CA PHE A 82 0.24 2.48 -7.91
C PHE A 82 -0.65 1.52 -8.70
N GLU A 83 -0.05 0.79 -9.64
CA GLU A 83 -0.65 -0.36 -10.30
C GLU A 83 0.13 -1.61 -9.93
N TYR A 84 -0.56 -2.73 -9.76
CA TYR A 84 0.06 -4.00 -9.41
C TYR A 84 -0.53 -5.14 -10.23
N THR A 85 0.32 -6.11 -10.57
CA THR A 85 -0.07 -7.31 -11.32
C THR A 85 0.30 -8.56 -10.54
N VAL A 86 -0.64 -9.49 -10.44
CA VAL A 86 -0.45 -10.81 -9.83
C VAL A 86 -0.80 -11.92 -10.81
N SER A 87 -0.12 -13.07 -10.67
CA SER A 87 -0.40 -14.28 -11.45
C SER A 87 -0.64 -15.49 -10.56
N GLN A 88 -1.46 -16.42 -11.04
CA GLN A 88 -1.61 -17.75 -10.43
C GLN A 88 -1.63 -18.82 -11.51
N GLY A 89 -0.48 -19.45 -11.76
CA GLY A 89 -0.37 -20.59 -12.67
C GLY A 89 -1.12 -20.38 -13.99
N THR A 90 -2.08 -21.27 -14.30
CA THR A 90 -2.92 -21.19 -15.51
C THR A 90 -4.18 -20.33 -15.33
N SER A 91 -4.47 -19.83 -14.12
CA SER A 91 -5.63 -18.98 -13.82
C SER A 91 -5.54 -17.58 -14.46
N GLY A 92 -4.36 -17.23 -14.97
CA GLY A 92 -4.09 -15.98 -15.68
C GLY A 92 -3.51 -14.89 -14.79
N GLN A 93 -3.21 -13.75 -15.42
CA GLN A 93 -2.76 -12.53 -14.75
C GLN A 93 -3.95 -11.64 -14.39
N LYS A 94 -3.82 -10.91 -13.29
CA LYS A 94 -4.80 -9.93 -12.81
C LYS A 94 -4.05 -8.67 -12.43
N SER A 95 -4.58 -7.53 -12.83
CA SER A 95 -4.02 -6.22 -12.51
C SER A 95 -5.10 -5.33 -11.92
N ASN A 96 -4.71 -4.48 -10.98
CA ASN A 96 -5.57 -3.44 -10.44
C ASN A 96 -4.70 -2.29 -9.92
N THR A 97 -5.33 -1.15 -9.63
CA THR A 97 -4.68 0.02 -9.04
C THR A 97 -4.97 0.10 -7.54
N GLY A 98 -4.12 0.86 -6.86
CA GLY A 98 -4.25 1.15 -5.43
C GLY A 98 -3.80 2.57 -5.13
N THR A 99 -4.25 3.07 -3.99
CA THR A 99 -3.83 4.37 -3.45
C THR A 99 -3.55 4.20 -1.96
N PHE A 100 -2.45 4.78 -1.49
CA PHE A 100 -2.16 4.93 -0.06
C PHE A 100 -1.78 6.38 0.25
N LYS A 101 -1.79 6.75 1.53
CA LYS A 101 -1.47 8.11 1.98
C LYS A 101 -0.50 8.07 3.13
N ILE A 102 0.51 8.94 3.11
CA ILE A 102 1.42 9.14 4.23
C ILE A 102 1.12 10.51 4.86
N LYS A 103 0.87 10.54 6.17
CA LYS A 103 0.70 11.77 6.94
C LYS A 103 1.50 11.72 8.23
N LYS A 104 2.32 12.74 8.51
CA LYS A 104 2.95 12.91 9.82
C LYS A 104 2.08 13.79 10.73
N THR A 105 1.61 13.31 11.88
CA THR A 105 0.93 14.15 12.88
C THR A 105 1.89 15.05 13.63
N GLY A 106 1.39 16.23 13.99
CA GLY A 106 2.06 17.09 14.94
C GLY A 106 1.94 16.53 16.34
N GLY A 107 3.06 16.56 17.08
CA GLY A 107 3.04 16.43 18.53
C GLY A 107 2.55 17.72 19.19
#